data_AF-X1T4Z3-F1
#
_entry.id   AF-X1T4Z3-F1
#
_cell.length_a   1.000
_cell.length_b   1.000
_cell.length_c   1.000
_cell.angle_alpha   90.00
_cell.angle_beta   90.00
_cell.angle_gamma   90.00
#
_symmetry.space_group_name_H-M   'P 1'
#
loop_
_entity.id
_entity.type
_entity.pdbx_description
1 polymer ?
#
loop_
_entity_poly.entity_id
_entity_poly.type
_entity_poly.pdbx_seq_one_letter_code
_entity_poly.pdbx_strand_id
1 'polypeptide(L)'
;MNHKEGLSGEGGLYYDYIIASNGVFIDAENRLMAARIPVADCEIRGLAPIDTKVSLTYGSIPQRFFNLALDLFLSDTTAEHYVAIVGDAGYHFYIPV
;
A
#
# COMPACT_ATOMS: atom_id res chain seq x y z
N MET A 1 21.07 -0.79 2.86
CA MET A 1 21.56 0.32 2.01
C MET A 1 21.44 -0.07 0.56
N ASN A 2 21.19 0.89 -0.33
CA ASN A 2 21.04 0.64 -1.76
C ASN A 2 22.34 0.96 -2.52
N HIS A 3 23.03 -0.07 -2.97
CA HIS A 3 24.22 0.04 -3.80
C HIS A 3 23.88 -0.26 -5.27
N LYS A 4 24.85 -0.09 -6.17
CA LYS A 4 24.65 -0.42 -7.59
C LYS A 4 24.41 -1.92 -7.80
N GLU A 5 24.96 -2.74 -6.92
CA GLU A 5 24.86 -4.20 -6.93
C GLU A 5 23.55 -4.69 -6.29
N GLY A 6 22.83 -3.80 -5.59
CA GLY A 6 21.54 -4.10 -4.94
C GLY A 6 21.48 -3.66 -3.49
N LEU A 7 20.43 -4.15 -2.80
CA LEU A 7 20.18 -3.88 -1.39
C LEU A 7 21.09 -4.74 -0.50
N SER A 8 21.65 -4.13 0.55
CA SER A 8 22.46 -4.78 1.58
C SER A 8 21.93 -4.47 2.99
N GLY A 9 22.12 -5.38 3.95
CA GLY A 9 21.71 -5.21 5.35
C GLY A 9 20.74 -6.28 5.83
N GLU A 10 20.44 -6.27 7.13
CA GLU A 10 19.41 -7.13 7.72
C GLU A 10 18.04 -6.47 7.65
N GLY A 11 17.02 -7.29 7.38
CA GLY A 11 15.63 -6.85 7.36
C GLY A 11 15.07 -6.67 8.78
N GLY A 12 14.21 -5.68 8.95
CA GLY A 12 13.43 -5.47 10.15
C GLY A 12 12.24 -6.43 10.24
N LEU A 13 11.61 -6.49 11.42
CA LEU A 13 10.47 -7.38 11.66
C LEU A 13 9.20 -6.95 10.89
N TYR A 14 9.04 -5.65 10.66
CA TYR A 14 7.84 -5.07 10.05
C TYR A 14 8.12 -4.24 8.80
N TYR A 15 9.27 -3.57 8.77
CA TYR A 15 9.69 -2.71 7.68
C TYR A 15 11.20 -2.53 7.71
N ASP A 16 11.76 -2.15 6.56
CA ASP A 16 13.17 -1.89 6.35
C ASP A 16 13.41 -0.40 6.15
N TYR A 17 14.51 0.10 6.70
CA TYR A 17 15.03 1.40 6.30
C TYR A 17 15.99 1.22 5.13
N ILE A 18 15.65 1.81 3.99
CA ILE A 18 16.53 1.86 2.83
C ILE A 18 17.17 3.23 2.75
N ILE A 19 18.48 3.26 2.94
CA ILE A 19 19.32 4.43 2.67
C ILE A 19 19.75 4.34 1.20
N ALA A 20 19.46 5.38 0.43
CA ALA A 20 19.77 5.50 -1.00
C ALA A 20 20.39 6.87 -1.29
N SER A 21 20.92 7.08 -2.49
CA SER A 21 21.60 8.35 -2.80
C SER A 21 20.69 9.57 -2.80
N ASN A 22 19.38 9.34 -2.96
CA ASN A 22 18.33 10.35 -3.01
C ASN A 22 17.53 10.45 -1.71
N GLY A 23 17.91 9.74 -0.65
CA GLY A 23 17.28 9.89 0.66
C GLY A 23 17.17 8.61 1.48
N VAL A 24 16.29 8.68 2.47
CA VAL A 24 15.96 7.54 3.35
C VAL A 24 14.50 7.16 3.12
N PHE A 25 14.26 5.86 2.97
CA PHE A 25 12.96 5.29 2.66
C PHE A 25 12.58 4.26 3.72
N ILE A 26 11.28 4.12 3.95
CA ILE A 26 10.71 2.93 4.60
C ILE A 26 10.20 2.03 3.49
N ASP A 27 10.59 0.76 3.50
CA ASP A 27 10.09 -0.29 2.62
C ASP A 27 9.38 -1.35 3.46
N ALA A 28 8.15 -1.68 3.09
CA ALA A 28 7.33 -2.62 3.83
C ALA A 28 6.44 -3.42 2.88
N GLU A 29 6.18 -4.67 3.24
CA GLU A 29 5.30 -5.56 2.48
C GLU A 29 4.40 -6.36 3.43
N ASN A 30 3.15 -6.54 3.02
CA ASN A 30 2.23 -7.48 3.64
C ASN A 30 1.37 -8.15 2.56
N ARG A 31 0.42 -8.99 2.97
CA ARG A 31 -0.45 -9.74 2.05
C ARG A 31 -1.27 -8.86 1.11
N LEU A 32 -1.53 -7.61 1.47
CA LEU A 32 -2.42 -6.70 0.75
C LEU A 32 -1.67 -5.65 -0.09
N MET A 33 -0.47 -5.26 0.32
CA MET A 33 0.31 -4.22 -0.35
C MET A 33 1.81 -4.32 -0.08
N ALA A 34 2.58 -3.76 -1.02
CA ALA A 34 3.99 -3.42 -0.85
C ALA A 34 4.19 -1.92 -1.08
N ALA A 35 4.89 -1.25 -0.16
CA ALA A 35 5.09 0.19 -0.21
C ALA A 35 6.52 0.58 0.16
N ARG A 36 7.10 1.48 -0.65
CA ARG A 36 8.34 2.20 -0.39
C ARG A 36 8.08 3.69 -0.44
N ILE A 37 8.21 4.35 0.71
CA ILE A 37 7.84 5.75 0.91
C ILE A 37 9.07 6.53 1.41
N PRO A 38 9.34 7.74 0.89
CA PRO A 38 10.45 8.56 1.37
C PRO A 38 10.12 9.10 2.76
N VAL A 39 11.10 9.04 3.66
CA VAL A 39 11.05 9.61 5.01
C VAL A 39 11.82 10.92 5.07
N ALA A 40 12.92 11.00 4.32
CA ALA A 40 13.74 12.19 4.23
C ALA A 40 14.42 12.26 2.86
N ASP A 41 14.29 13.42 2.20
CA ASP A 41 14.99 13.72 0.97
C ASP A 41 16.36 14.33 1.30
N CYS A 42 17.44 13.62 0.97
CA CYS A 42 18.80 14.10 1.18
C CYS A 42 19.79 13.42 0.23
N GLU A 43 20.89 14.11 -0.09
CA GLU A 43 21.96 13.53 -0.90
C GLU A 43 22.87 12.67 -0.03
N ILE A 44 23.01 11.39 -0.38
CA ILE A 44 23.92 10.45 0.29
C ILE A 44 24.88 9.87 -0.75
N ARG A 45 26.15 10.27 -0.65
CA ARG A 45 27.17 9.90 -1.64
C ARG A 45 27.54 8.42 -1.58
N GLY A 46 27.88 7.85 -2.75
CA GLY A 46 28.35 6.47 -2.88
C GLY A 46 27.25 5.40 -2.92
N LEU A 47 25.98 5.79 -2.81
CA LEU A 47 24.83 4.89 -2.95
C LEU A 47 24.17 5.05 -4.32
N ALA A 48 23.26 4.14 -4.65
CA ALA A 48 22.39 4.25 -5.82
C ALA A 48 21.04 4.88 -5.43
N PRO A 49 20.38 5.64 -6.33
CA PRO A 49 19.05 6.18 -6.06
C PRO A 49 18.02 5.06 -6.06
N ILE A 50 16.88 5.31 -5.44
CA ILE A 50 15.77 4.38 -5.42
C ILE A 50 14.42 5.08 -5.62
N ASP A 51 13.53 4.45 -6.37
CA ASP A 51 12.20 4.98 -6.63
C ASP A 51 11.23 4.64 -5.51
N THR A 52 10.25 5.52 -5.33
CA THR A 52 9.07 5.23 -4.52
C THR A 52 8.26 4.12 -5.18
N LYS A 53 7.57 3.32 -4.37
CA LYS A 53 6.79 2.18 -4.85
C LYS A 53 5.52 2.09 -4.04
N VAL A 54 4.38 1.93 -4.68
CA VAL A 54 3.15 1.48 -4.04
C VAL A 54 2.51 0.45 -4.97
N SER A 55 2.33 -0.76 -4.47
CA SER A 55 1.75 -1.87 -5.21
C SER A 55 0.67 -2.51 -4.35
N LEU A 56 -0.54 -2.63 -4.89
CA LEU A 56 -1.67 -3.29 -4.25
C LEU A 56 -1.79 -4.71 -4.82
N THR A 57 -1.82 -5.73 -3.96
CA THR A 57 -1.88 -7.15 -4.38
C THR A 57 -3.08 -7.43 -5.28
N TYR A 58 -4.23 -6.80 -4.98
CA TYR A 58 -5.48 -6.97 -5.73
C TYR A 58 -5.76 -5.84 -6.72
N GLY A 59 -4.80 -4.92 -6.90
CA GLY A 59 -5.02 -3.69 -7.65
C GLY A 59 -5.89 -2.68 -6.90
N SER A 60 -6.43 -1.72 -7.63
CA SER A 60 -7.39 -0.76 -7.10
C SER A 60 -8.79 -1.38 -7.07
N ILE A 61 -9.57 -1.05 -6.04
CA ILE A 61 -10.99 -1.38 -5.99
C ILE A 61 -11.68 -0.75 -7.21
N PRO A 62 -12.39 -1.54 -8.06
CA PRO A 62 -13.10 -0.98 -9.19
C PRO A 62 -14.18 0.01 -8.73
N GLN A 63 -14.25 1.17 -9.38
CA GLN A 63 -15.17 2.26 -9.04
C GLN A 63 -16.63 1.80 -8.87
N ARG A 64 -17.05 0.79 -9.65
CA ARG A 64 -18.41 0.24 -9.58
C ARG A 64 -18.74 -0.33 -8.19
N PHE A 65 -17.79 -0.96 -7.49
CA PHE A 65 -18.03 -1.45 -6.13
C PHE A 65 -18.24 -0.29 -5.15
N PHE A 66 -17.47 0.79 -5.29
CA PHE A 66 -17.68 1.97 -4.46
C PHE A 66 -19.06 2.60 -4.69
N ASN A 67 -19.46 2.75 -5.96
CA ASN A 67 -20.77 3.32 -6.31
C ASN A 67 -21.93 2.48 -5.75
N LEU A 68 -21.87 1.15 -5.89
CA LEU A 68 -22.91 0.26 -5.38
C LEU A 68 -23.01 0.29 -3.84
N ALA A 69 -21.89 0.42 -3.13
CA ALA A 69 -21.91 0.59 -1.67
C ALA A 69 -22.60 1.91 -1.27
N LEU A 70 -22.29 3.00 -1.98
CA LEU A 70 -22.96 4.28 -1.77
C LEU A 70 -24.45 4.22 -2.10
N ASP A 71 -24.84 3.59 -3.21
CA ASP A 71 -26.25 3.44 -3.58
C ASP A 71 -27.03 2.69 -2.49
N LEU A 72 -26.44 1.66 -1.89
CA LEU A 72 -27.05 0.95 -0.76
C LEU A 72 -27.23 1.86 0.45
N PHE A 73 -26.18 2.61 0.84
CA PHE A 73 -26.24 3.54 1.97
C PHE A 73 -27.28 4.64 1.77
N LEU A 74 -27.50 5.06 0.53
CA LEU A 74 -28.49 6.08 0.18
C LEU A 74 -29.90 5.51 0.00
N SER A 75 -30.06 4.19 -0.11
CA SER A 75 -31.36 3.54 -0.31
C SER A 75 -32.26 3.59 0.93
N ASP A 76 -31.66 3.60 2.13
CA ASP A 76 -32.35 3.84 3.39
C ASP A 76 -31.44 4.64 4.32
N THR A 77 -31.74 5.93 4.44
CA THR A 77 -31.00 6.88 5.27
C THR A 77 -31.42 6.85 6.74
N THR A 78 -32.40 6.03 7.11
CA THR A 78 -32.91 5.91 8.48
C THR A 78 -32.17 4.85 9.29
N ALA A 79 -31.41 3.98 8.62
CA ALA A 79 -30.62 2.92 9.24
C ALA A 79 -29.12 3.07 8.91
N GLU A 80 -28.27 2.72 9.88
CA GLU A 80 -26.84 2.60 9.64
C GLU A 80 -26.57 1.31 8.85
N HIS A 81 -25.86 1.44 7.74
CA HIS A 81 -25.51 0.33 6.87
C HIS A 81 -24.00 0.11 6.92
N TYR A 82 -23.61 -1.16 7.00
CA TYR A 82 -22.20 -1.56 6.92
C TYR A 82 -22.01 -2.40 5.65
N VAL A 83 -21.03 -2.01 4.83
CA VAL A 83 -20.60 -2.77 3.65
C VAL A 83 -19.09 -2.80 3.64
N ALA A 84 -18.52 -4.00 3.54
CA ALA A 84 -17.10 -4.20 3.30
C ALA A 84 -16.88 -4.68 1.86
N ILE A 85 -15.81 -4.17 1.24
CA ILE A 85 -15.29 -4.70 -0.02
C ILE A 85 -14.07 -5.56 0.32
N VAL A 86 -14.16 -6.86 0.04
CA VAL A 86 -13.12 -7.84 0.40
C VAL A 86 -12.39 -8.29 -0.86
N GLY A 87 -11.06 -8.31 -0.79
CA GLY A 87 -10.18 -8.86 -1.83
C GLY A 87 -9.79 -10.30 -1.52
N ASP A 88 -10.39 -11.26 -2.22
CA ASP A 88 -10.05 -12.69 -2.19
C ASP A 88 -10.41 -13.31 -3.55
N ALA A 89 -9.41 -13.69 -4.36
CA ALA A 89 -9.59 -14.12 -5.75
C ALA A 89 -10.44 -13.17 -6.64
N GLY A 90 -10.52 -11.89 -6.28
CA GLY A 90 -11.42 -10.90 -6.87
C GLY A 90 -11.93 -9.94 -5.80
N TYR A 91 -12.78 -8.97 -6.19
CA TYR A 91 -13.46 -8.09 -5.25
C TYR A 91 -14.90 -8.57 -5.01
N HIS A 92 -15.30 -8.63 -3.74
CA HIS A 92 -16.62 -9.07 -3.30
C HIS A 92 -17.21 -8.11 -2.28
N PHE A 93 -18.54 -8.02 -2.21
CA PHE A 93 -19.21 -7.35 -1.11
C PHE A 93 -19.46 -8.30 0.05
N TYR A 94 -19.27 -7.78 1.26
CA TYR A 94 -19.68 -8.41 2.49
C TYR A 94 -20.56 -7.44 3.27
N ILE A 95 -21.79 -7.87 3.55
CA ILE A 95 -22.78 -7.11 4.32
C ILE A 95 -23.00 -7.90 5.62
N PRO A 96 -22.52 -7.43 6.77
CA PRO A 96 -22.83 -8.06 8.04
C PRO A 96 -24.35 -7.97 8.29
N VAL A 97 -24.94 -9.12 8.61
CA VAL A 97 -26.33 -9.27 9.07
C VAL A 97 -26.45 -8.99 10.56
#